data_AF-A0A1F7WCX1-F1
#
_entry.id   AF-A0A1F7WCX1-F1
#
_cell.length_a   1.000
_cell.length_b   1.000
_cell.length_c   1.000
_cell.angle_alpha   90.00
_cell.angle_beta   90.00
_cell.angle_gamma   90.00
#
_symmetry.space_group_name_H-M   'P 1'
#
loop_
_entity.id
_entity.type
_entity.pdbx_description
1 polymer ?
#
loop_
_entity_poly.entity_id
_entity_poly.type
_entity_poly.pdbx_seq_one_letter_code
_entity_poly.pdbx_strand_id
1 'polypeptide(L)'
;MKKIIGTKVRQMIVITATFLFALPMVALADLPRPDEDARHAAEIAGISGTESGSLLQLIGTLSSALFSVLAVILLLLMLYSGFLWLTAQGKEEQITKAKNILTAAVIGLIVILSGYAITVFFIIQVPRAALG
;
A
#
# COMPACT_ATOMS: atom_id res chain seq x y z
N MET A 1 -15.48 23.66 -17.90
CA MET A 1 -14.68 22.40 -17.91
C MET A 1 -14.07 22.02 -16.54
N LYS A 2 -13.58 22.97 -15.71
CA LYS A 2 -13.03 22.68 -14.35
C LYS A 2 -13.97 21.93 -13.39
N LYS A 3 -15.28 22.14 -13.47
CA LYS A 3 -16.28 21.46 -12.61
C LYS A 3 -16.39 19.94 -12.87
N ILE A 4 -16.16 19.48 -14.10
CA ILE A 4 -16.32 18.06 -14.47
C ILE A 4 -15.18 17.23 -13.90
N ILE A 5 -13.96 17.78 -13.92
CA ILE A 5 -12.75 17.16 -13.36
C ILE A 5 -12.88 16.99 -11.84
N GLY A 6 -13.39 18.00 -11.12
CA GLY A 6 -13.60 17.90 -9.67
C GLY A 6 -14.64 16.84 -9.27
N THR A 7 -15.76 16.74 -10.00
CA THR A 7 -16.80 15.73 -9.73
C THR A 7 -16.33 14.32 -10.08
N LYS A 8 -15.57 14.14 -11.17
CA LYS A 8 -15.00 12.85 -11.56
C LYS A 8 -13.93 12.38 -10.58
N VAL A 9 -13.06 13.27 -10.09
CA VAL A 9 -12.06 12.96 -9.05
C VAL A 9 -12.75 12.56 -7.73
N ARG A 10 -13.80 13.27 -7.33
CA ARG A 10 -14.59 12.90 -6.14
C ARG A 10 -15.25 11.53 -6.31
N GLN A 11 -15.80 11.21 -7.49
CA GLN A 11 -16.37 9.89 -7.76
C GLN A 11 -15.32 8.78 -7.80
N MET A 12 -14.11 9.05 -8.31
CA MET A 12 -13.02 8.07 -8.34
C MET A 12 -12.55 7.72 -6.92
N ILE A 13 -12.41 8.73 -6.04
CA ILE A 13 -12.06 8.53 -4.62
C ILE A 13 -13.13 7.69 -3.91
N VAL A 14 -14.42 7.97 -4.19
CA VAL A 14 -15.52 7.21 -3.59
C VAL A 14 -15.55 5.77 -4.09
N ILE A 15 -15.32 5.52 -5.39
CA ILE A 15 -15.29 4.15 -5.95
C ILE A 15 -14.10 3.37 -5.38
N THR A 16 -12.93 3.99 -5.29
CA THR A 16 -11.75 3.37 -4.67
C THR A 16 -11.97 3.09 -3.18
N ALA A 17 -12.62 4.00 -2.44
CA ALA A 17 -12.96 3.79 -1.03
C ALA A 17 -14.02 2.69 -0.83
N THR A 18 -15.03 2.62 -1.69
CA THR A 18 -16.04 1.55 -1.65
C THR A 18 -15.43 0.19 -1.98
N PHE A 19 -14.47 0.14 -2.90
CA PHE A 19 -13.74 -1.10 -3.23
C PHE A 19 -12.84 -1.54 -2.06
N LEU A 20 -12.17 -0.59 -1.40
CA LEU A 20 -11.39 -0.84 -0.17
C LEU A 20 -12.25 -1.28 1.03
N PHE A 21 -13.51 -0.83 1.12
CA PHE A 21 -14.42 -1.19 2.21
C PHE A 21 -15.18 -2.51 1.96
N ALA A 22 -15.36 -2.92 0.70
CA ALA A 22 -15.98 -4.21 0.36
C ALA A 22 -15.04 -5.41 0.51
N LEU A 23 -13.72 -5.20 0.36
CA LEU A 23 -12.69 -6.23 0.52
C LEU A 23 -12.64 -6.90 1.91
N PRO A 24 -12.77 -6.17 3.05
CA PRO A 24 -12.80 -6.83 4.36
C PRO A 24 -14.05 -7.69 4.57
N MET A 25 -15.18 -7.40 3.92
CA MET A 25 -16.42 -8.17 4.13
C MET A 25 -16.34 -9.60 3.55
N VAL A 26 -15.49 -9.83 2.54
CA VAL A 26 -15.20 -11.17 2.00
C VAL A 26 -14.16 -11.92 2.84
N ALA A 27 -13.30 -11.20 3.58
CA ALA A 27 -12.26 -11.78 4.44
C ALA A 27 -12.76 -12.16 5.85
N LEU A 28 -13.97 -11.75 6.25
CA LEU A 28 -14.55 -12.03 7.57
C LEU A 28 -15.43 -13.30 7.62
N ALA A 29 -15.59 -14.03 6.51
CA ALA A 29 -16.38 -15.27 6.48
C ALA A 29 -15.61 -16.51 6.98
N ASP A 30 -14.30 -16.41 7.12
CA ASP A 30 -13.43 -17.48 7.63
C ASP A 30 -12.56 -16.87 8.73
N LEU A 31 -12.81 -17.23 10.00
CA LEU A 31 -12.08 -16.66 11.14
C LEU A 31 -10.60 -17.06 11.02
N PRO A 32 -9.67 -16.10 10.84
CA PRO A 32 -8.25 -16.40 10.71
C PRO A 32 -7.76 -17.12 11.97
N ARG A 33 -7.21 -18.32 11.81
CA ARG A 33 -6.48 -19.01 12.88
C ARG A 33 -5.07 -18.41 12.90
N PRO A 34 -4.71 -17.59 13.91
CA PRO A 34 -3.51 -16.74 13.87
C PRO A 34 -2.19 -17.52 13.73
N ASP A 35 -2.21 -18.82 14.02
CA ASP A 35 -1.07 -19.71 14.06
C ASP A 35 -0.82 -20.47 12.75
N GLU A 36 -1.84 -20.88 12.02
CA GLU A 36 -1.67 -21.61 10.75
C GLU A 36 -1.48 -20.67 9.56
N ASP A 37 -2.21 -19.55 9.51
CA ASP A 37 -2.12 -18.62 8.37
C ASP A 37 -0.79 -17.83 8.37
N ALA A 38 -0.25 -17.52 9.55
CA ALA A 38 1.07 -16.90 9.67
C ALA A 38 2.20 -17.87 9.30
N ARG A 39 2.03 -19.17 9.61
CA ARG A 39 3.00 -20.22 9.27
C ARG A 39 2.95 -20.58 7.79
N HIS A 40 1.75 -20.69 7.21
CA HIS A 40 1.62 -20.82 5.77
C HIS A 40 2.19 -19.58 5.10
N ALA A 41 1.79 -18.36 5.45
CA ALA A 41 2.38 -17.15 4.88
C ALA A 41 3.92 -17.12 4.98
N ALA A 42 4.52 -17.66 6.05
CA ALA A 42 5.96 -17.82 6.19
C ALA A 42 6.56 -18.93 5.29
N GLU A 43 5.84 -20.02 5.07
CA GLU A 43 6.24 -21.14 4.20
C GLU A 43 6.19 -20.76 2.72
N ILE A 44 5.10 -20.13 2.27
CA ILE A 44 4.96 -19.58 0.90
C ILE A 44 5.81 -18.32 0.69
N ALA A 45 6.16 -17.58 1.74
CA ALA A 45 7.20 -16.55 1.68
C ALA A 45 8.63 -17.12 1.70
N GLY A 46 8.79 -18.45 1.73
CA GLY A 46 10.09 -19.12 1.62
C GLY A 46 10.99 -18.98 2.85
N ILE A 47 10.42 -18.71 4.03
CA ILE A 47 11.17 -18.55 5.28
C ILE A 47 11.61 -19.92 5.83
N SER A 48 11.02 -21.02 5.34
CA SER A 48 11.37 -22.39 5.75
C SER A 48 11.40 -23.32 4.53
N GLY A 49 12.57 -23.59 3.95
CA GLY A 49 12.68 -24.62 2.91
C GLY A 49 13.70 -24.28 1.82
N THR A 50 14.89 -24.83 1.99
CA THR A 50 16.01 -24.80 1.05
C THR A 50 15.62 -25.35 -0.33
N GLU A 51 16.25 -24.83 -1.39
CA GLU A 51 16.44 -25.44 -2.73
C GLU A 51 15.57 -24.96 -3.93
N SER A 52 14.49 -24.18 -3.78
CA SER A 52 13.84 -23.53 -4.96
C SER A 52 13.44 -22.06 -4.75
N GLY A 53 13.68 -21.52 -3.55
CA GLY A 53 13.29 -20.18 -3.13
C GLY A 53 14.27 -19.06 -3.45
N SER A 54 15.42 -19.28 -4.11
CA SER A 54 16.47 -18.24 -4.17
C SER A 54 16.05 -16.95 -4.88
N LEU A 55 15.35 -17.04 -6.02
CA LEU A 55 14.89 -15.87 -6.77
C LEU A 55 13.69 -15.20 -6.09
N LEU A 56 12.70 -15.98 -5.64
CA LEU A 56 11.50 -15.44 -5.02
C LEU A 56 11.79 -14.82 -3.64
N GLN A 57 12.67 -15.44 -2.87
CA GLN A 57 13.16 -14.94 -1.58
C GLN A 57 14.11 -13.75 -1.76
N LEU A 58 14.96 -13.74 -2.80
CA LEU A 58 15.77 -12.57 -3.15
C LEU A 58 14.89 -11.37 -3.53
N ILE A 59 13.85 -11.60 -4.34
CA ILE A 59 12.88 -10.56 -4.72
C ILE A 59 12.12 -10.07 -3.49
N GLY A 60 11.61 -10.97 -2.64
CA GLY A 60 10.91 -10.60 -1.41
C GLY A 60 11.79 -9.79 -0.44
N THR A 61 13.04 -10.21 -0.25
CA THR A 61 14.01 -9.51 0.60
C THR A 61 14.37 -8.14 0.03
N LEU A 62 14.63 -8.06 -1.29
CA LEU A 62 14.96 -6.82 -1.98
C LEU A 62 13.78 -5.83 -1.95
N SER A 63 12.56 -6.29 -2.24
CA SER A 63 11.36 -5.45 -2.17
C SER A 63 11.09 -4.95 -0.76
N SER A 64 11.23 -5.80 0.26
CA SER A 64 11.08 -5.39 1.66
C SER A 64 12.11 -4.34 2.07
N ALA A 65 13.37 -4.51 1.67
CA ALA A 65 14.43 -3.53 1.92
C ALA A 65 14.19 -2.20 1.19
N LEU A 66 13.65 -2.24 -0.03
CA LEU A 66 13.30 -1.03 -0.78
C LEU A 66 12.11 -0.31 -0.12
N PHE A 67 11.05 -1.03 0.25
CA PHE A 67 9.87 -0.43 0.86
C PHE A 67 10.15 0.19 2.24
N SER A 68 11.05 -0.37 3.03
CA SER A 68 11.42 0.21 4.33
C SER A 68 12.09 1.58 4.18
N VAL A 69 13.02 1.73 3.23
CA VAL A 69 13.68 3.01 2.93
C VAL A 69 12.70 4.00 2.32
N LEU A 70 11.86 3.55 1.36
CA LEU A 70 10.84 4.40 0.74
C LEU A 70 9.83 4.94 1.77
N ALA A 71 9.40 4.12 2.72
CA ALA A 71 8.43 4.54 3.75
C ALA A 71 8.99 5.70 4.59
N VAL A 72 10.26 5.64 4.99
CA VAL A 72 10.94 6.71 5.74
C VAL A 72 11.04 7.98 4.88
N ILE A 73 11.41 7.84 3.61
CA ILE A 73 11.49 8.98 2.68
C ILE A 73 10.12 9.66 2.52
N LEU A 74 9.04 8.89 2.34
CA LEU A 74 7.68 9.43 2.24
C LEU A 74 7.26 10.17 3.52
N LEU A 75 7.61 9.65 4.69
CA LEU A 75 7.40 10.33 5.96
C LEU A 75 8.11 11.69 6.01
N LEU A 76 9.37 11.74 5.59
CA LEU A 76 10.15 12.98 5.52
C LEU A 76 9.54 13.98 4.53
N LEU A 77 9.07 13.52 3.37
CA LEU A 77 8.38 14.38 2.40
C LEU A 77 7.06 14.94 2.94
N MET A 78 6.30 14.15 3.70
CA MET A 78 5.09 14.64 4.37
C MET A 78 5.43 15.73 5.39
N LEU A 79 6.48 15.52 6.19
CA LEU A 79 6.95 16.50 7.17
C LEU A 79 7.45 17.79 6.51
N TYR A 80 8.23 17.66 5.42
CA TYR A 80 8.71 18.79 4.62
C TYR A 80 7.57 19.58 3.98
N SER A 81 6.58 18.88 3.42
CA SER A 81 5.37 19.50 2.89
C SER A 81 4.60 20.26 3.98
N GLY A 82 4.44 19.66 5.15
CA GLY A 82 3.82 20.31 6.31
C GLY A 82 4.55 21.58 6.71
N PHE A 83 5.88 21.53 6.81
CA PHE A 83 6.70 22.70 7.12
C PHE A 83 6.55 23.80 6.05
N LEU A 84 6.64 23.43 4.77
CA LEU A 84 6.47 24.37 3.65
C LEU A 84 5.09 25.03 3.66
N TRP A 85 4.04 24.31 4.06
CA TRP A 85 2.69 24.86 4.19
C TRP A 85 2.59 25.85 5.35
N LEU A 86 3.18 25.53 6.51
CA LEU A 86 3.21 26.39 7.68
C LEU A 86 4.02 27.67 7.46
N THR A 87 5.13 27.59 6.71
CA THR A 87 5.98 28.75 6.40
C THR A 87 5.52 29.55 5.19
N ALA A 88 4.42 29.19 4.52
CA ALA A 88 4.00 29.81 3.27
C ALA A 88 3.61 31.29 3.41
N GLN A 89 3.37 31.81 4.63
CA GLN A 89 3.04 33.22 4.91
C GLN A 89 1.92 33.79 4.00
N GLY A 90 0.97 32.95 3.58
CA GLY A 90 -0.13 33.35 2.68
C GLY A 90 0.22 33.38 1.19
N LYS A 91 1.45 33.03 0.78
CA LYS A 91 1.82 32.87 -0.63
C LYS A 91 1.15 31.63 -1.21
N GLU A 92 0.14 31.83 -2.06
CA GLU A 92 -0.67 30.77 -2.66
C GLU A 92 0.18 29.75 -3.46
N GLU A 93 1.28 30.19 -4.07
CA GLU A 93 2.22 29.33 -4.78
C GLU A 93 2.87 28.30 -3.85
N GLN A 94 3.31 28.71 -2.65
CA GLN A 94 3.92 27.80 -1.68
C GLN A 94 2.88 26.84 -1.08
N ILE A 95 1.66 27.33 -0.82
CA ILE A 95 0.56 26.48 -0.36
C ILE A 95 0.24 25.40 -1.40
N THR A 96 0.16 25.78 -2.67
CA THR A 96 -0.11 24.85 -3.78
C THR A 96 1.01 23.83 -3.92
N LYS A 97 2.27 24.27 -3.82
CA LYS A 97 3.43 23.38 -3.87
C LYS A 97 3.43 22.38 -2.71
N ALA A 98 3.17 22.83 -1.49
CA ALA A 98 3.06 21.96 -0.32
C ALA A 98 1.96 20.92 -0.50
N LYS A 99 0.76 21.33 -0.91
CA LYS A 99 -0.35 20.42 -1.20
C LYS A 99 -0.01 19.39 -2.26
N ASN A 100 0.67 19.78 -3.34
CA ASN A 100 1.08 18.85 -4.39
C ASN A 100 2.04 17.78 -3.86
N ILE A 101 3.04 18.19 -3.05
CA ILE A 101 3.99 17.25 -2.42
C ILE A 101 3.25 16.31 -1.46
N LEU A 102 2.34 16.84 -0.65
CA LEU A 102 1.55 16.04 0.29
C LEU A 102 0.70 15.00 -0.44
N THR A 103 0.02 15.42 -1.50
CA THR A 103 -0.85 14.54 -2.28
C THR A 103 -0.03 13.43 -2.96
N ALA A 104 1.14 13.78 -3.52
CA ALA A 104 2.06 12.80 -4.09
C ALA A 104 2.58 11.81 -3.05
N ALA A 105 2.93 12.28 -1.84
CA ALA A 105 3.41 11.43 -0.76
C ALA A 105 2.32 10.45 -0.28
N VAL A 106 1.07 10.92 -0.14
CA VAL A 106 -0.07 10.08 0.25
C VAL A 106 -0.38 9.01 -0.82
N ILE A 107 -0.34 9.38 -2.10
CA ILE A 107 -0.53 8.41 -3.20
C ILE A 107 0.59 7.35 -3.17
N GLY A 108 1.84 7.76 -2.97
CA GLY A 108 2.96 6.82 -2.81
C GLY A 108 2.75 5.84 -1.65
N LEU A 109 2.23 6.32 -0.53
CA LEU A 109 1.93 5.48 0.63
C LEU A 109 0.80 4.47 0.32
N ILE A 110 -0.27 4.91 -0.33
CA ILE A 110 -1.38 4.04 -0.75
C ILE A 110 -0.88 2.93 -1.69
N VAL A 111 0.01 3.27 -2.63
CA VAL A 111 0.58 2.29 -3.58
C VAL A 111 1.40 1.22 -2.85
N ILE A 112 2.23 1.60 -1.87
CA ILE A 112 3.02 0.64 -1.08
C ILE A 112 2.11 -0.29 -0.29
N LEU A 113 1.12 0.27 0.42
CA LEU A 113 0.17 -0.52 1.21
C LEU A 113 -0.66 -1.46 0.32
N SER A 114 -1.10 -0.99 -0.84
CA SER A 114 -1.86 -1.79 -1.80
C SER A 114 -1.00 -2.90 -2.40
N GLY A 115 0.26 -2.61 -2.75
CA GLY A 115 1.20 -3.61 -3.26
C GLY A 115 1.48 -4.73 -2.26
N TYR A 116 1.61 -4.40 -0.98
CA TYR A 116 1.76 -5.40 0.08
C TYR A 116 0.50 -6.25 0.24
N ALA A 117 -0.69 -5.62 0.31
CA ALA A 117 -1.96 -6.32 0.43
C ALA A 117 -2.20 -7.29 -0.75
N ILE A 118 -1.89 -6.85 -1.98
CA ILE A 118 -2.00 -7.68 -3.18
C ILE A 118 -1.02 -8.85 -3.11
N THR A 119 0.24 -8.60 -2.79
CA THR A 119 1.27 -9.65 -2.69
C THR A 119 0.86 -10.75 -1.70
N VAL A 120 0.39 -10.36 -0.52
CA VAL A 120 -0.08 -11.30 0.51
C VAL A 120 -1.33 -12.06 0.05
N PHE A 121 -2.26 -11.41 -0.64
CA PHE A 121 -3.45 -12.06 -1.18
C PHE A 121 -3.10 -13.17 -2.18
N PHE A 122 -2.20 -12.90 -3.13
CA PHE A 122 -1.75 -13.91 -4.10
C PHE A 122 -1.01 -15.06 -3.43
N ILE A 123 -0.15 -14.75 -2.47
CA ILE A 123 0.63 -15.75 -1.72
C ILE A 123 -0.31 -16.72 -0.98
N ILE A 124 -1.34 -16.22 -0.29
CA ILE A 124 -2.24 -17.04 0.54
C ILE A 124 -3.34 -17.75 -0.28
N GLN A 125 -3.94 -17.08 -1.27
CA GLN A 125 -5.12 -17.61 -1.97
C GLN A 125 -4.79 -18.63 -3.06
N VAL A 126 -3.64 -18.49 -3.74
CA VAL A 126 -3.28 -19.39 -4.85
C VAL A 126 -3.08 -20.85 -4.40
N PRO A 127 -2.37 -21.14 -3.28
CA PRO A 127 -2.24 -22.51 -2.78
C PRO A 127 -3.55 -23.08 -2.24
N ARG A 128 -4.36 -22.28 -1.53
CA ARG A 128 -5.66 -22.70 -0.97
C ARG A 128 -6.68 -23.05 -2.05
N ALA A 129 -6.66 -22.38 -3.20
CA ALA A 129 -7.55 -22.67 -4.32
C ALA A 129 -7.14 -23.91 -5.13
N ALA A 130 -5.89 -24.38 -5.00
CA ALA A 130 -5.38 -25.56 -5.72
C ALA A 130 -5.52 -26.87 -4.93
N LEU A 131 -5.76 -26.79 -3.63
CA LEU A 131 -5.91 -27.94 -2.71
C LEU A 131 -7.39 -28.20 -2.34
N GLY A 132 -8.34 -27.53 -3.00
CA GLY A 132 -9.78 -27.73 -2.88
C GLY A 132 -10.40 -28.27 -4.17
#